data_AF-A0A1B6GGA0-F1
#
_entry.id   AF-A0A1B6GGA0-F1
#
_cell.length_a   1.000
_cell.length_b   1.000
_cell.length_c   1.000
_cell.angle_alpha   90.00
_cell.angle_beta   90.00
_cell.angle_gamma   90.00
#
_symmetry.space_group_name_H-M   'P 1'
#
loop_
_entity.id
_entity.type
_entity.pdbx_description
1 polymer ?
#
loop_
_entity_poly.entity_id
_entity_poly.type
_entity_poly.pdbx_seq_one_letter_code
_entity_poly.pdbx_strand_id
1 'polypeptide(L)'
;QNRCKKVSEIDKKKKISKLEKIRPKDYVLPVDSKTNTDANNKNVINLSSKILNEAEISVLSKGLNFSVAQKSVKALDFVTGIESAVAQLSEEQGDRFRCEASILLRKIPPTKLNLKIKEKKAMSILGK
;
A
#
# COMPACT_ATOMS: atom_id res chain seq x y z
N GLN A 1 -14.92 -43.59 -9.92
CA GLN A 1 -14.43 -42.19 -9.85
C GLN A 1 -15.42 -41.18 -9.21
N ASN A 2 -16.68 -41.53 -8.90
CA ASN A 2 -17.70 -40.55 -8.47
C ASN A 2 -17.80 -40.30 -6.95
N ARG A 3 -17.16 -41.13 -6.11
CA ARG A 3 -17.22 -40.99 -4.64
C ARG A 3 -16.30 -39.88 -4.11
N CYS A 4 -15.10 -39.76 -4.68
CA CYS A 4 -14.11 -38.76 -4.29
C CYS A 4 -14.58 -37.32 -4.62
N LYS A 5 -15.25 -37.12 -5.77
CA LYS A 5 -15.85 -35.84 -6.15
C LYS A 5 -16.95 -35.40 -5.17
N LYS A 6 -17.83 -36.32 -4.74
CA LYS A 6 -18.90 -36.03 -3.76
C LYS A 6 -18.34 -35.61 -2.40
N VAL A 7 -17.28 -36.25 -1.91
CA VAL A 7 -16.62 -35.86 -0.64
C VAL A 7 -16.11 -34.42 -0.74
N SER A 8 -15.44 -34.05 -1.84
CA SER A 8 -14.95 -32.69 -2.05
C SER A 8 -16.05 -31.62 -2.10
N GLU A 9 -17.24 -31.96 -2.59
CA GLU A 9 -18.38 -31.02 -2.63
C GLU A 9 -19.00 -30.81 -1.25
N ILE A 10 -19.08 -31.87 -0.45
CA ILE A 10 -19.58 -31.81 0.93
C ILE A 10 -18.66 -30.92 1.77
N ASP A 11 -17.35 -31.03 1.59
CA ASP A 11 -16.37 -30.22 2.31
C ASP A 11 -16.40 -28.75 1.88
N LYS A 12 -16.59 -28.47 0.58
CA LYS A 12 -16.84 -27.11 0.08
C LYS A 12 -18.11 -26.52 0.69
N LYS A 13 -19.21 -27.26 0.73
CA LYS A 13 -20.48 -26.82 1.32
C LYS A 13 -20.36 -26.55 2.82
N LYS A 14 -19.65 -27.40 3.57
CA LYS A 14 -19.37 -27.18 5.00
C LYS A 14 -18.56 -25.92 5.24
N LYS A 15 -17.55 -25.64 4.39
CA LYS A 15 -16.73 -24.44 4.50
C LYS A 15 -17.52 -23.16 4.22
N ILE A 16 -18.42 -23.19 3.22
CA ILE A 16 -19.32 -22.08 2.90
C ILE A 16 -20.30 -21.82 4.05
N SER A 17 -20.93 -22.86 4.61
CA SER A 17 -21.88 -22.66 5.72
C SER A 17 -21.22 -22.17 7.00
N LYS A 18 -19.97 -22.60 7.26
CA LYS A 18 -19.16 -22.06 8.37
C LYS A 18 -18.85 -20.59 8.16
N LEU A 19 -18.52 -20.17 6.94
CA LEU A 19 -18.29 -18.76 6.60
C LEU A 19 -19.57 -17.91 6.74
N GLU A 20 -20.73 -18.45 6.33
CA GLU A 20 -22.03 -17.80 6.53
C GLU A 20 -22.44 -17.64 7.98
N LYS A 21 -22.12 -18.61 8.84
CA LYS A 21 -22.38 -18.51 10.28
C LYS A 21 -21.50 -17.50 11.01
N ILE A 22 -20.29 -17.25 10.49
CA ILE A 22 -19.35 -16.28 11.06
C ILE A 22 -19.60 -14.88 10.50
N ARG A 23 -20.27 -14.75 9.34
CA ARG A 23 -20.78 -13.47 8.88
C ARG A 23 -21.73 -12.94 9.95
N PRO A 24 -21.43 -11.81 10.60
CA PRO A 24 -22.28 -11.25 11.63
C PRO A 24 -23.65 -10.97 11.01
N LYS A 25 -24.70 -11.53 11.62
CA LYS A 25 -26.09 -11.20 11.31
C LYS A 25 -26.30 -9.75 11.72
N ASP A 26 -26.52 -8.91 10.72
CA ASP A 26 -27.13 -7.59 10.85
C ASP A 26 -26.46 -6.66 11.86
N TYR A 27 -25.32 -6.08 11.47
CA TYR A 27 -25.05 -4.71 11.92
C TYR A 27 -25.96 -3.78 11.10
N VAL A 28 -27.19 -3.61 11.57
CA VAL A 28 -27.99 -2.46 11.16
C VAL A 28 -27.31 -1.24 11.77
N LEU A 29 -26.52 -0.54 10.94
CA LEU A 29 -26.05 0.79 11.28
C LEU A 29 -27.29 1.70 11.47
N PRO A 30 -27.33 2.57 12.49
CA PRO A 30 -28.31 3.62 12.57
C PRO A 30 -28.23 4.42 11.26
N VAL A 31 -29.30 4.33 10.48
CA VAL A 31 -29.52 5.19 9.31
C VAL A 31 -29.82 6.56 9.87
N ASP A 32 -28.78 7.34 10.15
CA ASP A 32 -28.95 8.76 10.39
C ASP A 32 -27.88 9.55 9.64
N SER A 33 -28.39 10.39 8.73
CA SER A 33 -27.74 11.50 8.02
C SER A 33 -26.70 11.17 6.93
N LYS A 34 -27.23 11.02 5.70
CA LYS A 34 -26.74 11.61 4.45
C LYS A 34 -25.29 12.16 4.45
N THR A 35 -24.30 11.33 4.11
CA THR A 35 -23.07 11.83 3.46
C THR A 35 -22.54 10.82 2.43
N ASN A 36 -22.63 11.24 1.17
CA ASN A 36 -21.94 10.78 -0.04
C ASN A 36 -21.78 9.27 -0.30
N THR A 37 -22.63 8.82 -1.23
CA THR A 37 -22.50 7.67 -2.09
C THR A 37 -21.26 7.78 -3.01
N ASP A 38 -20.06 7.61 -2.47
CA ASP A 38 -18.88 7.35 -3.28
C ASP A 38 -18.39 5.94 -3.02
N ALA A 39 -18.24 5.15 -4.09
CA ALA A 39 -17.81 3.76 -4.06
C ALA A 39 -16.44 3.53 -3.38
N ASN A 40 -15.71 4.60 -3.06
CA ASN A 40 -14.41 4.61 -2.40
C ASN A 40 -14.46 4.41 -0.88
N ASN A 41 -15.61 4.58 -0.22
CA ASN A 41 -15.67 4.53 1.25
C ASN A 41 -16.12 3.16 1.81
N LYS A 42 -16.36 2.17 0.94
CA LYS A 42 -16.89 0.85 1.31
C LYS A 42 -16.04 0.09 2.34
N ASN A 43 -14.77 0.47 2.49
CA ASN A 43 -13.81 -0.22 3.35
C ASN A 43 -13.45 0.55 4.63
N VAL A 44 -14.03 1.73 4.88
CA VAL A 44 -13.71 2.56 6.04
C VAL A 44 -14.90 2.59 6.99
N ILE A 45 -14.75 1.97 8.15
CA ILE A 45 -15.73 2.02 9.23
C ILE A 45 -15.08 2.78 10.39
N ASN A 46 -15.65 3.93 10.74
CA ASN A 46 -15.18 4.71 11.88
C ASN A 46 -15.79 4.14 13.17
N LEU A 47 -14.94 3.58 14.03
CA LEU A 47 -15.33 3.06 15.35
C LEU A 47 -15.02 4.05 16.49
N SER A 48 -14.42 5.21 16.16
CA SER A 48 -14.08 6.24 17.13
C SER A 48 -15.19 7.28 17.26
N SER A 49 -15.22 8.01 18.38
CA SER A 49 -16.07 9.18 18.57
C SER A 49 -15.59 10.42 17.80
N LYS A 50 -14.43 10.34 17.13
CA LYS A 50 -13.84 11.44 16.36
C LYS A 50 -14.53 11.55 15.00
N ILE A 51 -14.91 12.76 14.62
CA ILE A 51 -15.42 13.06 13.28
C ILE A 51 -14.23 13.09 12.31
N LEU A 52 -14.33 12.31 11.22
CA LEU A 52 -13.30 12.23 10.20
C LEU A 52 -13.58 13.17 9.04
N ASN A 53 -12.54 13.90 8.63
CA ASN A 53 -12.57 14.75 7.45
C ASN A 53 -12.45 13.90 6.16
N GLU A 54 -12.88 14.43 5.02
CA GLU A 54 -12.82 13.77 3.72
C GLU A 54 -11.39 13.32 3.36
N ALA A 55 -10.38 14.14 3.68
CA ALA A 55 -8.98 13.78 3.48
C ALA A 55 -8.52 12.62 4.38
N GLU A 56 -9.08 12.49 5.59
CA GLU A 56 -8.78 11.39 6.50
C GLU A 56 -9.47 10.10 6.01
N ILE A 57 -10.73 10.19 5.59
CA ILE A 57 -11.46 9.07 5.01
C ILE A 57 -10.76 8.58 3.73
N SER A 58 -10.30 9.50 2.87
CA SER A 58 -9.59 9.18 1.64
C SER A 58 -8.23 8.51 1.88
N VAL A 59 -7.54 8.84 2.98
CA VAL A 59 -6.32 8.13 3.39
C VAL A 59 -6.65 6.73 3.89
N LEU A 60 -7.64 6.61 4.77
CA LEU A 60 -8.05 5.33 5.33
C LEU A 60 -8.58 4.37 4.27
N SER A 61 -9.29 4.88 3.26
CA SER A 61 -9.82 4.07 2.17
C SER A 61 -8.74 3.49 1.25
N LYS A 62 -7.55 4.10 1.22
CA LYS A 62 -6.38 3.52 0.54
C LYS A 62 -5.85 2.29 1.27
N GLY A 63 -6.16 2.08 2.55
CA GLY A 63 -5.78 0.88 3.30
C GLY A 63 -4.26 0.70 3.35
N LEU A 64 -3.73 -0.41 2.81
CA LEU A 64 -2.29 -0.66 2.65
C LEU A 64 -1.70 -0.09 1.36
N ASN A 65 -2.53 0.47 0.46
CA ASN A 65 -2.10 1.04 -0.82
C ASN A 65 -1.66 2.51 -0.72
N PHE A 66 -1.11 2.94 0.41
CA PHE A 66 -0.49 4.24 0.55
C PHE A 66 1.03 4.12 0.36
N SER A 67 1.53 4.60 -0.79
CA SER A 67 2.97 4.68 -1.02
C SER A 67 3.50 5.96 -0.40
N VAL A 68 4.09 5.87 0.80
CA VAL A 68 4.98 6.91 1.32
C VAL A 68 6.29 6.79 0.56
N ALA A 69 6.33 7.30 -0.66
CA ALA A 69 7.56 7.26 -1.44
C ALA A 69 8.68 7.97 -0.65
N GLN A 70 9.86 7.36 -0.64
CA GLN A 70 11.06 8.01 -0.15
C GLN A 70 11.27 9.27 -0.98
N LYS A 71 11.27 10.44 -0.32
CA LYS A 71 11.34 11.75 -1.00
C LYS A 71 12.61 11.91 -1.83
N SER A 72 13.68 11.22 -1.43
CA SER A 72 14.93 11.19 -2.14
C SER A 72 15.50 9.78 -2.07
N VAL A 73 15.93 9.29 -3.23
CA VAL A 73 16.96 8.26 -3.29
C VAL A 73 18.19 8.88 -2.60
N LYS A 74 18.74 8.22 -1.57
CA LYS A 74 19.95 8.71 -0.90
C LYS A 74 21.13 8.59 -1.86
N ALA A 75 21.29 9.56 -2.75
CA ALA A 75 22.33 9.54 -3.78
C ALA A 75 23.72 9.27 -3.18
N LEU A 76 23.96 9.76 -1.97
CA LEU A 76 25.17 9.48 -1.21
C LEU A 76 25.39 7.98 -0.99
N ASP A 77 24.39 7.24 -0.49
CA ASP A 77 24.51 5.79 -0.25
C ASP A 77 24.87 5.02 -1.54
N PHE A 78 24.30 5.43 -2.68
CA PHE A 78 24.63 4.83 -3.98
C PHE A 78 26.04 5.18 -4.44
N VAL A 79 26.42 6.46 -4.38
CA VAL A 79 27.75 6.92 -4.78
C VAL A 79 28.82 6.30 -3.90
N THR A 80 28.61 6.24 -2.59
CA THR A 80 29.55 5.58 -1.67
C THR A 80 29.70 4.09 -1.98
N GLY A 81 28.60 3.39 -2.28
CA GLY A 81 28.65 1.99 -2.71
C GLY A 81 29.41 1.81 -4.05
N ILE A 82 29.15 2.70 -5.02
CA ILE A 82 29.82 2.70 -6.33
C ILE A 82 31.32 2.96 -6.16
N GLU A 83 31.72 4.02 -5.46
CA GLU A 83 33.13 4.36 -5.28
C GLU A 83 33.89 3.31 -4.46
N SER A 84 33.23 2.67 -3.48
CA SER A 84 33.82 1.55 -2.75
C SER A 84 34.07 0.32 -3.64
N ALA A 85 33.25 0.11 -4.68
CA ALA A 85 33.48 -0.95 -5.66
C ALA A 85 34.56 -0.55 -6.67
N VAL A 86 34.57 0.71 -7.11
CA VAL A 86 35.59 1.26 -8.02
C VAL A 86 36.99 1.21 -7.40
N ALA A 87 37.11 1.39 -6.08
CA ALA A 87 38.39 1.29 -5.37
C ALA A 87 39.09 -0.08 -5.52
N GLN A 88 38.38 -1.13 -5.94
CA GLN A 88 38.93 -2.47 -6.17
C GLN A 88 39.23 -2.76 -7.65
N LEU A 89 38.95 -1.82 -8.55
CA LEU A 89 39.09 -1.97 -10.00
C LEU A 89 40.28 -1.14 -10.52
N SER A 90 40.75 -1.45 -11.73
CA SER A 90 41.69 -0.57 -12.45
C SER A 90 41.01 0.75 -12.83
N GLU A 91 41.79 1.81 -12.98
CA GLU A 91 41.29 3.16 -13.30
C GLU A 91 40.36 3.17 -14.52
N GLU A 92 40.77 2.49 -15.59
CA GLU A 92 40.03 2.42 -16.85
C GLU A 92 38.68 1.69 -16.71
N GLN A 93 38.61 0.65 -15.86
CA GLN A 93 37.36 -0.06 -15.58
C GLN A 93 36.48 0.70 -14.59
N GLY A 94 37.09 1.41 -13.65
CA GLY A 94 36.41 2.30 -12.72
C GLY A 94 35.66 3.42 -13.42
N ASP A 95 36.28 4.05 -14.41
CA ASP A 95 35.66 5.14 -15.18
C ASP A 95 34.50 4.67 -16.04
N ARG A 96 34.61 3.48 -16.66
CA ARG A 96 33.48 2.84 -17.36
C ARG A 96 32.31 2.61 -16.41
N PHE A 97 32.59 2.09 -15.21
CA PHE A 97 31.56 1.82 -14.21
C PHE A 97 30.87 3.11 -13.71
N ARG A 98 31.64 4.18 -13.44
CA ARG A 98 31.10 5.51 -13.10
C ARG A 98 30.18 6.05 -14.20
N CYS A 99 30.61 5.95 -15.46
CA CYS A 99 29.81 6.39 -16.60
C CYS A 99 28.49 5.62 -16.69
N GLU A 100 28.53 4.30 -16.61
CA GLU A 100 27.35 3.44 -16.68
C GLU A 100 26.37 3.70 -15.51
N ALA A 101 26.91 3.81 -14.30
CA ALA A 101 26.13 4.15 -13.11
C ALA A 101 25.46 5.53 -13.24
N SER A 102 26.16 6.52 -13.78
CA SER A 102 25.58 7.86 -14.01
C SER A 102 24.41 7.83 -15.00
N ILE A 103 24.49 7.00 -16.04
CA ILE A 103 23.43 6.84 -17.05
C ILE A 103 22.23 6.14 -16.42
N LEU A 104 22.46 5.08 -15.64
CA LEU A 104 21.41 4.35 -14.94
C LEU A 104 20.67 5.25 -13.94
N LEU A 105 21.41 5.97 -13.08
CA LEU A 105 20.82 6.86 -12.08
C LEU A 105 19.98 7.97 -12.72
N ARG A 106 20.38 8.49 -13.89
CA ARG A 106 19.57 9.47 -14.65
C ARG A 106 18.30 8.87 -15.25
N LYS A 107 18.29 7.59 -15.60
CA LYS A 107 17.13 6.92 -16.22
C LYS A 107 16.06 6.51 -15.22
N ILE A 108 16.38 6.41 -13.93
CA ILE A 108 15.42 5.96 -12.91
C ILE A 108 14.35 7.04 -12.69
N PRO A 109 13.06 6.76 -12.99
CA PRO A 109 12.00 7.73 -12.75
C PRO A 109 11.76 7.90 -11.25
N PRO A 110 11.35 9.10 -10.79
CA PRO A 110 10.96 9.28 -9.40
C PRO A 110 9.78 8.37 -9.06
N THR A 111 9.79 7.79 -7.86
CA THR A 111 8.69 6.97 -7.39
C THR A 111 7.41 7.80 -7.37
N LYS A 112 6.35 7.28 -8.01
CA LYS A 112 5.06 7.96 -8.06
C LYS A 112 4.48 8.08 -6.65
N LEU A 113 4.30 9.32 -6.19
CA LEU A 113 3.59 9.62 -4.96
C LEU A 113 2.09 9.43 -5.20
N ASN A 114 1.45 8.52 -4.45
CA ASN A 114 0.00 8.33 -4.48
C ASN A 114 -0.71 9.08 -3.33
N LEU A 115 0.02 9.97 -2.63
CA LEU A 115 -0.53 10.75 -1.52
C LEU A 115 -0.51 12.25 -1.82
N LYS A 116 -1.66 12.89 -1.69
CA LYS A 116 -1.81 14.34 -1.79
C LYS A 116 -1.30 15.02 -0.50
N ILE A 117 -0.98 16.30 -0.58
CA ILE A 117 -0.47 17.07 0.58
C ILE A 117 -1.48 17.06 1.74
N LYS A 118 -2.77 17.21 1.45
CA LYS A 118 -3.85 17.18 2.46
C LYS A 118 -3.93 15.83 3.16
N GLU A 119 -3.84 14.75 2.39
CA GLU A 119 -3.81 13.37 2.89
C GLU A 119 -2.58 13.12 3.77
N LYS A 120 -1.42 13.68 3.42
CA LYS A 120 -0.21 13.57 4.25
C LYS A 120 -0.38 14.24 5.60
N LYS A 121 -1.04 15.40 5.64
CA LYS A 121 -1.38 16.07 6.90
C LYS A 121 -2.38 15.24 7.72
N ALA A 122 -3.39 14.69 7.05
CA ALA A 122 -4.37 13.79 7.66
C ALA A 122 -3.72 12.56 8.32
N MET A 123 -2.72 11.92 7.69
CA MET A 123 -1.96 10.83 8.32
C MET A 123 -1.33 11.24 9.67
N SER A 124 -0.75 12.44 9.76
CA SER A 124 -0.16 12.92 11.01
C SER A 124 -1.19 13.24 12.09
N ILE A 125 -2.45 13.49 11.71
CA ILE A 125 -3.56 13.76 12.63
C ILE A 125 -4.23 12.46 13.09
N LEU A 126 -4.26 11.44 12.24
CA LEU A 126 -4.79 10.11 12.55
C LEU A 126 -3.85 9.26 13.41
N GLY A 127 -2.53 9.46 13.28
CA GLY A 127 -1.53 8.74 14.08
C GLY A 127 -1.28 9.32 15.49
N LYS A 128 -2.09 10.28 15.91
CA LYS A 128 -2.07 10.86 17.27
C LYS A 128 -3.30 10.39 18.03
#